data_AF-A0A484Q3I3-F1
#
_entry.id   AF-A0A484Q3I3-F1
#
_cell.length_a   1.000
_cell.length_b   1.000
_cell.length_c   1.000
_cell.angle_alpha   90.00
_cell.angle_beta   90.00
_cell.angle_gamma   90.00
#
_symmetry.space_group_name_H-M   'P 1'
#
loop_
_entity.id
_entity.type
_entity.pdbx_description
1 polymer ?
#
loop_
_entity_poly.entity_id
_entity_poly.type
_entity_poly.pdbx_seq_one_letter_code
_entity_poly.pdbx_strand_id
1 'polypeptide(L)'
;MSFIHQSLTLLEDAGMSVGYPNIHWIAQDGRQSSFFSAIQGNRGSIEQNQHLKLVMIFSLLDFHVDTMHPGMEGKSYRQKYADLPINGDYDRMLRELFRVAKVMRNALVHNPSSFSIANKHVNIDYTHGKTNFRLEMSLEALAGFYTSIVMYLKGDMGRGNYFLGIMRSIYSNMLLGIKVFNDDFGNTLEAPSSGIKMKWHTRLVHSNPQHQISDGRIHILAPNRELQPWEGLDFHIARNGDDFLIPREALNEDLSISELDLINNWKREGHFPRLKHP
;
A
#
# COMPACT_ATOMS: atom_id res chain seq x y z
N MET A 1 9.18 -12.01 -11.10
CA MET A 1 9.15 -12.12 -9.62
C MET A 1 10.53 -12.01 -8.98
N SER A 2 11.57 -12.76 -9.45
CA SER A 2 12.92 -12.68 -8.87
C SER A 2 13.53 -11.27 -8.90
N PHE A 3 13.41 -10.55 -10.03
CA PHE A 3 13.99 -9.21 -10.18
C PHE A 3 13.42 -8.20 -9.16
N ILE A 4 12.08 -8.04 -9.10
CA ILE A 4 11.44 -7.13 -8.13
C ILE A 4 11.86 -7.46 -6.70
N HIS A 5 11.85 -8.73 -6.33
CA HIS A 5 12.25 -9.15 -4.98
C HIS A 5 13.72 -8.80 -4.69
N GLN A 6 14.65 -9.17 -5.58
CA GLN A 6 16.07 -8.87 -5.44
C GLN A 6 16.34 -7.36 -5.41
N SER A 7 15.64 -6.58 -6.21
CA SER A 7 15.76 -5.12 -6.20
C SER A 7 15.21 -4.50 -4.91
N LEU A 8 14.07 -4.96 -4.41
CA LEU A 8 13.55 -4.50 -3.11
C LEU A 8 14.53 -4.83 -1.97
N THR A 9 15.11 -6.03 -1.96
CA THR A 9 16.15 -6.41 -0.99
C THR A 9 17.39 -5.52 -1.13
N LEU A 10 17.85 -5.24 -2.35
CA LEU A 10 18.98 -4.32 -2.58
C LEU A 10 18.68 -2.92 -2.05
N LEU A 11 17.46 -2.41 -2.25
CA LEU A 11 17.06 -1.09 -1.76
C LEU A 11 16.99 -1.04 -0.23
N GLU A 12 16.50 -2.11 0.38
CA GLU A 12 16.50 -2.29 1.84
C GLU A 12 17.94 -2.33 2.37
N ASP A 13 18.83 -3.10 1.75
CA ASP A 13 20.26 -3.19 2.11
C ASP A 13 21.00 -1.86 1.90
N ALA A 14 20.57 -1.04 0.94
CA ALA A 14 21.05 0.32 0.70
C ALA A 14 20.48 1.36 1.70
N GLY A 15 19.62 0.92 2.63
CA GLY A 15 19.07 1.74 3.71
C GLY A 15 17.85 2.56 3.32
N MET A 16 17.10 2.18 2.27
CA MET A 16 15.80 2.79 1.96
C MET A 16 14.75 2.34 2.97
N SER A 17 13.99 3.29 3.53
CA SER A 17 12.85 3.00 4.40
C SER A 17 11.53 3.39 3.75
N VAL A 18 10.52 2.54 3.93
CA VAL A 18 9.12 2.83 3.59
C VAL A 18 8.23 2.40 4.76
N GLY A 19 7.14 3.12 5.00
CA GLY A 19 6.18 2.77 6.04
C GLY A 19 5.31 1.59 5.60
N TYR A 20 5.89 0.41 5.47
CA TYR A 20 5.13 -0.80 5.10
C TYR A 20 4.25 -1.27 6.27
N PRO A 21 3.01 -1.71 6.04
CA PRO A 21 2.15 -2.23 7.11
C PRO A 21 2.82 -3.36 7.90
N ASN A 22 2.81 -3.24 9.22
CA ASN A 22 3.45 -4.21 10.10
C ASN A 22 2.40 -5.14 10.73
N ILE A 23 2.40 -6.42 10.35
CA ILE A 23 1.38 -7.39 10.76
C ILE A 23 2.02 -8.45 11.67
N HIS A 24 1.54 -8.57 12.92
CA HIS A 24 2.08 -9.51 13.92
C HIS A 24 1.02 -10.38 14.56
N TRP A 25 1.39 -11.62 14.87
CA TRP A 25 0.57 -12.51 15.69
C TRP A 25 0.64 -12.11 17.16
N ILE A 26 -0.50 -12.18 17.85
CA ILE A 26 -0.55 -12.08 19.31
C ILE A 26 -0.43 -13.51 19.86
N ALA A 27 0.51 -13.75 20.80
CA ALA A 27 0.59 -15.02 21.50
C ALA A 27 -0.62 -15.23 22.44
N GLN A 28 -1.01 -16.49 22.68
CA GLN A 28 -2.18 -16.82 23.51
C GLN A 28 -2.09 -16.32 24.97
N ASP A 29 -0.89 -15.99 25.46
CA ASP A 29 -0.64 -15.43 26.79
C ASP A 29 -0.64 -13.88 26.82
N GLY A 30 -0.95 -13.23 25.69
CA GLY A 30 -0.96 -11.78 25.54
C GLY A 30 0.42 -11.14 25.38
N ARG A 31 1.51 -11.92 25.37
CA ARG A 31 2.87 -11.41 25.16
C ARG A 31 3.08 -11.08 23.68
N GLN A 32 3.66 -9.90 23.44
CA GLN A 32 4.04 -9.44 22.12
C GLN A 32 5.46 -9.93 21.80
N SER A 33 5.63 -10.61 20.67
CA SER A 33 6.91 -10.70 19.99
C SER A 33 6.98 -9.53 19.00
N SER A 34 7.55 -8.41 19.45
CA SER A 34 7.78 -7.24 18.60
C SER A 34 9.02 -7.45 17.75
N PHE A 35 8.83 -7.61 16.44
CA PHE A 35 9.90 -7.41 15.46
C PHE A 35 9.75 -6.02 14.85
N PHE A 36 10.65 -5.13 15.25
CA PHE A 36 10.98 -3.98 14.43
C PHE A 36 11.91 -4.47 13.32
N SER A 37 11.46 -4.43 12.05
CA SER A 37 12.42 -4.34 10.95
C SER A 37 12.79 -2.86 10.80
N ALA A 38 13.81 -2.46 11.55
CA ALA A 38 14.51 -1.21 11.31
C ALA A 38 15.99 -1.57 11.19
N ILE A 39 16.46 -1.79 9.97
CA ILE A 39 17.87 -2.14 9.72
C ILE A 39 18.62 -0.85 9.42
N GLN A 40 19.57 -0.52 10.29
CA GLN A 40 20.56 0.54 10.07
C GLN A 40 21.69 0.00 9.20
N GLY A 41 21.76 0.46 7.96
CA GLY A 41 22.92 0.28 7.09
C GLY A 41 24.05 1.26 7.45
N ASN A 42 25.25 0.74 7.69
CA ASN A 42 26.47 1.52 8.00
C ASN A 42 27.22 2.04 6.75
N ARG A 43 26.60 2.00 5.56
CA ARG A 43 27.17 2.51 4.29
C ARG A 43 26.13 3.41 3.63
N GLY A 44 26.59 4.53 3.05
CA GLY A 44 25.77 5.68 2.63
C GLY A 44 24.31 5.36 2.32
N SER A 45 23.42 5.76 3.22
CA SER A 45 21.99 5.49 3.09
C SER A 45 21.40 6.29 1.94
N ILE A 46 20.73 5.61 1.01
CA ILE A 46 19.97 6.28 -0.05
C ILE A 46 18.72 6.99 0.47
N GLU A 47 18.38 6.85 1.76
CA GLU A 47 17.22 7.50 2.37
C GLU A 47 17.27 9.02 2.22
N GLN A 48 18.47 9.60 2.29
CA GLN A 48 18.65 11.04 2.11
C GLN A 48 18.70 11.45 0.63
N ASN A 49 18.78 10.50 -0.32
CA ASN A 49 18.81 10.75 -1.75
C ASN A 49 17.44 10.48 -2.39
N GLN A 50 16.53 11.45 -2.22
CA GLN A 50 15.16 11.34 -2.72
C GLN A 50 15.08 11.21 -4.25
N HIS A 51 16.02 11.80 -4.99
CA HIS A 51 16.07 11.65 -6.44
C HIS A 51 16.30 10.18 -6.84
N LEU A 52 17.31 9.55 -6.24
CA LEU A 52 17.64 8.16 -6.51
C LEU A 52 16.48 7.25 -6.08
N LYS A 53 15.92 7.47 -4.88
CA LYS A 53 14.75 6.74 -4.37
C LYS A 53 13.57 6.78 -5.34
N LEU A 54 13.22 7.97 -5.85
CA LEU A 54 12.14 8.13 -6.82
C LEU A 54 12.39 7.40 -8.13
N VAL A 55 13.60 7.53 -8.68
CA VAL A 55 13.94 6.87 -9.95
C VAL A 55 13.88 5.35 -9.80
N MET A 56 14.37 4.79 -8.70
CA MET A 56 14.36 3.35 -8.45
C MET A 56 12.94 2.82 -8.21
N ILE A 57 12.15 3.48 -7.36
CA ILE A 57 10.75 3.11 -7.11
C ILE A 57 9.93 3.19 -8.40
N PHE A 58 10.10 4.25 -9.19
CA PHE A 58 9.43 4.37 -10.49
C PHE A 58 9.82 3.23 -11.43
N SER A 59 11.11 2.91 -11.52
CA SER A 59 11.60 1.86 -12.42
C SER A 59 11.01 0.49 -12.05
N LEU A 60 10.86 0.21 -10.75
CA LEU A 60 10.20 -1.00 -10.28
C LEU A 60 8.70 -1.01 -10.57
N LEU A 61 8.03 0.13 -10.42
CA LEU A 61 6.61 0.26 -10.77
C LEU A 61 6.39 0.06 -12.28
N ASP A 62 7.22 0.67 -13.12
CA ASP A 62 7.14 0.52 -14.58
C ASP A 62 7.38 -0.93 -15.02
N PHE A 63 8.40 -1.58 -14.46
CA PHE A 63 8.64 -3.00 -14.67
C PHE A 63 7.48 -3.88 -14.18
N HIS A 64 6.86 -3.54 -13.05
CA HIS A 64 5.68 -4.24 -12.55
C HIS A 64 4.49 -4.11 -13.52
N VAL A 65 4.23 -2.91 -14.04
CA VAL A 65 3.19 -2.68 -15.05
C VAL A 65 3.45 -3.52 -16.30
N ASP A 66 4.68 -3.53 -16.81
CA ASP A 66 5.05 -4.34 -17.98
C ASP A 66 4.91 -5.84 -17.72
N THR A 67 5.25 -6.29 -16.52
CA THR A 67 5.09 -7.70 -16.12
C THR A 67 3.62 -8.10 -16.05
N MET A 68 2.76 -7.23 -15.50
CA MET A 68 1.32 -7.49 -15.37
C MET A 68 0.58 -7.34 -16.70
N HIS A 69 1.12 -6.54 -17.63
CA HIS A 69 0.53 -6.25 -18.92
C HIS A 69 1.61 -6.31 -20.03
N PRO A 70 2.03 -7.52 -20.47
CA PRO A 70 3.14 -7.67 -21.42
C PRO A 70 3.00 -6.88 -22.72
N GLY A 71 1.75 -6.66 -23.17
CA GLY A 71 1.46 -5.81 -24.34
C GLY A 71 1.72 -4.31 -24.14
N MET A 72 2.21 -3.88 -22.98
CA MET A 72 2.62 -2.51 -22.68
C MET A 72 4.13 -2.28 -22.73
N GLU A 73 4.94 -3.35 -22.82
CA GLU A 73 6.39 -3.22 -22.92
C GLU A 73 6.78 -2.36 -24.13
N GLY A 74 7.73 -1.44 -23.92
CA GLY A 74 8.20 -0.50 -24.95
C GLY A 74 7.22 0.64 -25.29
N LYS A 75 6.00 0.66 -24.75
CA LYS A 75 5.09 1.80 -24.92
C LYS A 75 5.54 3.00 -24.11
N SER A 76 5.19 4.20 -24.57
CA SER A 76 5.40 5.43 -23.81
C SER A 76 4.57 5.44 -22.52
N TYR A 77 5.01 6.15 -21.47
CA TYR A 77 4.25 6.24 -20.21
C TYR A 77 2.83 6.80 -20.39
N ARG A 78 2.62 7.67 -21.38
CA ARG A 78 1.30 8.18 -21.75
C ARG A 78 0.41 7.04 -22.26
N GLN A 79 0.91 6.20 -23.16
CA GLN A 79 0.18 5.04 -23.67
C GLN A 79 -0.07 4.01 -22.56
N LYS A 80 0.94 3.69 -21.73
CA LYS A 80 0.76 2.78 -20.59
C LYS A 80 -0.37 3.25 -19.68
N TYR A 81 -0.41 4.52 -19.30
CA TYR A 81 -1.50 5.08 -18.47
C TYR A 81 -2.89 4.97 -19.14
N ALA A 82 -2.97 5.19 -20.46
CA ALA A 82 -4.22 5.08 -21.20
C ALA A 82 -4.72 3.64 -21.31
N ASP A 83 -3.80 2.68 -21.40
CA ASP A 83 -4.10 1.26 -21.56
C ASP A 83 -4.30 0.53 -20.21
N LEU A 84 -3.83 1.11 -19.09
CA LEU A 84 -4.02 0.54 -17.75
C LEU A 84 -5.52 0.36 -17.45
N PRO A 85 -5.91 -0.79 -16.88
CA PRO A 85 -7.31 -1.06 -16.58
C PRO A 85 -7.86 -0.08 -15.52
N ILE A 86 -9.19 -0.01 -15.46
CA ILE A 86 -9.92 0.84 -14.52
C ILE A 86 -10.99 0.04 -13.74
N ASN A 87 -10.79 -1.27 -13.62
CA ASN A 87 -11.78 -2.18 -13.05
C ASN A 87 -11.67 -2.19 -11.51
N GLY A 88 -12.39 -1.27 -10.88
CA GLY A 88 -12.42 -1.15 -9.42
C GLY A 88 -11.17 -0.51 -8.83
N ASP A 89 -11.11 -0.51 -7.50
CA ASP A 89 -10.15 0.31 -6.76
C ASP A 89 -8.70 -0.16 -6.91
N TYR A 90 -8.45 -1.47 -7.06
CA TYR A 90 -7.10 -2.00 -7.25
C TYR A 90 -6.45 -1.39 -8.50
N ASP A 91 -7.16 -1.42 -9.62
CA ASP A 91 -6.66 -0.93 -10.90
C ASP A 91 -6.60 0.60 -10.92
N ARG A 92 -7.65 1.27 -10.40
CA ARG A 92 -7.72 2.74 -10.34
C ARG A 92 -6.56 3.33 -9.53
N MET A 93 -6.29 2.81 -8.32
CA MET A 93 -5.20 3.33 -7.49
C MET A 93 -3.83 3.07 -8.12
N LEU A 94 -3.60 1.91 -8.73
CA LEU A 94 -2.35 1.62 -9.46
C LEU A 94 -2.12 2.61 -10.61
N ARG A 95 -3.17 2.87 -11.39
CA ARG A 95 -3.15 3.79 -12.53
C ARG A 95 -2.82 5.22 -12.12
N GLU A 96 -3.45 5.73 -11.07
CA GLU A 96 -3.17 7.09 -10.59
C GLU A 96 -1.80 7.21 -9.91
N LEU A 97 -1.33 6.17 -9.22
CA LEU A 97 0.07 6.12 -8.73
C LEU A 97 1.05 6.19 -9.90
N PHE A 98 0.82 5.43 -10.97
CA PHE A 98 1.65 5.46 -12.18
C PHE A 98 1.70 6.86 -12.80
N ARG A 99 0.55 7.56 -12.81
CA ARG A 99 0.44 8.94 -13.30
C ARG A 99 1.26 9.94 -12.48
N VAL A 100 1.16 9.88 -11.15
CA VAL A 100 1.99 10.70 -10.25
C VAL A 100 3.48 10.38 -10.46
N ALA A 101 3.81 9.09 -10.51
CA ALA A 101 5.18 8.61 -10.67
C ALA A 101 5.81 9.11 -12.00
N LYS A 102 5.04 9.11 -13.09
CA LYS A 102 5.43 9.67 -14.40
C LYS A 102 5.81 11.15 -14.29
N VAL A 103 5.00 11.97 -13.63
CA VAL A 103 5.29 13.42 -13.45
C VAL A 103 6.61 13.60 -12.69
N MET A 104 6.78 12.88 -11.59
CA MET A 104 7.99 12.94 -10.76
C MET A 104 9.24 12.51 -11.52
N ARG A 105 9.20 11.35 -12.19
CA ARG A 105 10.33 10.83 -12.94
C ARG A 105 10.71 11.72 -14.11
N ASN A 106 9.73 12.27 -14.84
CA ASN A 106 10.03 13.16 -15.96
C ASN A 106 10.68 14.47 -15.51
N ALA A 107 10.24 15.03 -14.38
CA ALA A 107 10.93 16.16 -13.77
C ALA A 107 12.39 15.81 -13.44
N LEU A 108 12.62 14.71 -12.72
CA LEU A 108 13.97 14.31 -12.30
C LEU A 108 14.92 13.99 -13.46
N VAL A 109 14.43 13.38 -14.54
CA VAL A 109 15.28 12.93 -15.66
C VAL A 109 15.46 14.02 -16.72
N HIS A 110 14.42 14.79 -17.03
CA HIS A 110 14.44 15.72 -18.16
C HIS A 110 14.49 17.19 -17.73
N ASN A 111 14.02 17.53 -16.53
CA ASN A 111 13.96 18.90 -16.03
C ASN A 111 14.39 18.96 -14.55
N PRO A 112 15.59 18.49 -14.17
CA PRO A 112 15.96 18.31 -12.76
C PRO A 112 15.90 19.60 -11.94
N SER A 113 16.08 20.77 -12.58
CA SER A 113 15.91 22.09 -11.95
C SER A 113 14.47 22.43 -11.54
N SER A 114 13.48 21.74 -12.11
CA SER A 114 12.06 21.91 -11.76
C SER A 114 11.66 21.15 -10.49
N PHE A 115 12.49 20.20 -10.05
CA PHE A 115 12.24 19.40 -8.85
C PHE A 115 12.92 20.05 -7.65
N SER A 116 12.17 20.24 -6.56
CA SER A 116 12.74 20.69 -5.30
C SER A 116 12.03 20.08 -4.10
N ILE A 117 12.76 19.98 -2.99
CA ILE A 117 12.22 19.62 -1.68
C ILE A 117 12.49 20.79 -0.74
N ALA A 118 11.43 21.47 -0.31
CA ALA A 118 11.51 22.61 0.58
C ALA A 118 10.26 22.67 1.46
N ASN A 119 10.39 23.21 2.68
CA ASN A 119 9.26 23.41 3.60
C ASN A 119 8.41 22.15 3.83
N LYS A 120 9.03 20.97 3.90
CA LYS A 120 8.36 19.66 4.03
C LYS A 120 7.42 19.29 2.86
N HIS A 121 7.68 19.85 1.67
CA HIS A 121 6.95 19.55 0.44
C HIS A 121 7.91 19.21 -0.69
N VAL A 122 7.46 18.33 -1.59
CA VAL A 122 8.02 18.15 -2.93
C VAL A 122 7.28 19.10 -3.86
N ASN A 123 8.03 19.84 -4.66
CA ASN A 123 7.50 20.76 -5.66
C ASN A 123 8.09 20.40 -7.03
N ILE A 124 7.21 20.34 -8.02
CA ILE A 124 7.53 20.16 -9.44
C ILE A 124 6.70 21.16 -10.23
N ASP A 125 7.38 21.93 -11.08
CA ASP A 125 6.72 22.85 -12.01
C ASP A 125 7.58 22.99 -13.27
N TYR A 126 7.15 22.41 -14.38
CA TYR A 126 7.83 22.55 -15.67
C TYR A 126 6.84 22.49 -16.83
N THR A 127 7.19 23.14 -17.93
CA THR A 127 6.38 23.08 -19.16
C THR A 127 7.09 22.23 -20.20
N HIS A 128 6.34 21.33 -20.84
CA HIS A 128 6.80 20.57 -21.99
C HIS A 128 5.74 20.60 -23.10
N GLY A 129 6.09 21.13 -24.26
CA GLY A 129 5.15 21.39 -25.34
C GLY A 129 4.08 22.41 -24.90
N LYS A 130 2.81 22.01 -24.94
CA LYS A 130 1.66 22.84 -24.52
C LYS A 130 1.16 22.52 -23.12
N THR A 131 1.80 21.60 -22.42
CA THR A 131 1.36 21.10 -21.12
C THR A 131 2.26 21.63 -20.02
N ASN A 132 1.65 22.22 -18.99
CA ASN A 132 2.34 22.52 -17.75
C ASN A 132 2.20 21.32 -16.80
N PHE A 133 3.31 20.75 -16.35
CA PHE A 133 3.34 19.65 -15.40
C PHE A 133 3.60 20.19 -14.00
N ARG A 134 2.69 19.93 -13.07
CA ARG A 134 2.76 20.43 -11.70
C ARG A 134 2.49 19.34 -10.69
N LEU A 135 3.28 19.30 -9.62
CA LEU A 135 3.02 18.48 -8.44
C LEU A 135 3.50 19.25 -7.21
N GLU A 136 2.61 19.46 -6.26
CA GLU A 136 2.95 19.89 -4.91
C GLU A 136 2.40 18.84 -3.94
N MET A 137 3.26 18.18 -3.19
CA MET A 137 2.85 17.18 -2.21
C MET A 137 3.67 17.24 -0.93
N SER A 138 3.02 17.00 0.22
CA SER A 138 3.73 16.92 1.50
C SER A 138 4.69 15.71 1.53
N LEU A 139 5.74 15.77 2.36
CA LEU A 139 6.63 14.62 2.58
C LEU A 139 5.90 13.41 3.18
N GLU A 140 4.82 13.64 3.93
CA GLU A 140 3.95 12.56 4.43
C GLU A 140 3.19 11.87 3.29
N ALA A 141 2.64 12.64 2.35
CA ALA A 141 2.04 12.06 1.14
C ALA A 141 3.08 11.34 0.29
N LEU A 142 4.31 11.86 0.20
CA LEU A 142 5.39 11.16 -0.50
C LEU A 142 5.72 9.81 0.15
N ALA A 143 5.75 9.74 1.48
CA ALA A 143 5.92 8.48 2.19
C ALA A 143 4.78 7.50 1.90
N GLY A 144 3.53 7.97 1.92
CA GLY A 144 2.36 7.19 1.51
C GLY A 144 2.44 6.69 0.07
N PHE A 145 2.90 7.54 -0.86
CA PHE A 145 3.13 7.18 -2.27
C PHE A 145 4.14 6.03 -2.42
N TYR A 146 5.29 6.12 -1.73
CA TYR A 146 6.28 5.02 -1.75
C TYR A 146 5.71 3.74 -1.15
N THR A 147 5.04 3.82 0.00
CA THR A 147 4.40 2.65 0.64
C THR A 147 3.40 2.00 -0.31
N SER A 148 2.53 2.79 -0.92
CA SER A 148 1.52 2.33 -1.88
C SER A 148 2.13 1.57 -3.05
N ILE A 149 3.23 2.07 -3.64
CA ILE A 149 3.93 1.35 -4.72
C ILE A 149 4.52 0.04 -4.19
N VAL A 150 5.20 0.06 -3.05
CA VAL A 150 5.81 -1.16 -2.48
C VAL A 150 4.77 -2.22 -2.16
N MET A 151 3.54 -1.86 -1.76
CA MET A 151 2.44 -2.80 -1.58
C MET A 151 2.08 -3.54 -2.87
N TYR A 152 2.01 -2.85 -4.03
CA TYR A 152 1.81 -3.52 -5.32
C TYR A 152 3.00 -4.41 -5.69
N LEU A 153 4.22 -3.94 -5.46
CA LEU A 153 5.44 -4.66 -5.83
C LEU A 153 5.63 -5.96 -5.03
N LYS A 154 5.38 -5.92 -3.72
CA LYS A 154 5.49 -7.11 -2.86
C LYS A 154 4.36 -8.09 -3.10
N GLY A 155 3.13 -7.60 -3.29
CA GLY A 155 1.95 -8.43 -3.58
C GLY A 155 1.64 -9.50 -2.51
N ASP A 156 2.22 -9.39 -1.32
CA ASP A 156 2.11 -10.38 -0.24
C ASP A 156 0.71 -10.38 0.41
N MET A 157 -0.01 -9.26 0.33
CA MET A 157 -1.40 -9.11 0.80
C MET A 157 -2.48 -9.48 -0.24
N GLY A 158 -2.09 -9.96 -1.43
CA GLY A 158 -3.03 -10.31 -2.50
C GLY A 158 -3.72 -9.08 -3.13
N ARG A 159 -4.93 -9.29 -3.67
CA ARG A 159 -5.73 -8.25 -4.36
C ARG A 159 -7.12 -8.03 -3.73
N GLY A 160 -7.52 -8.88 -2.79
CA GLY A 160 -8.83 -8.83 -2.13
C GLY A 160 -9.01 -7.66 -1.16
N ASN A 161 -10.11 -7.69 -0.40
CA ASN A 161 -10.54 -6.56 0.42
C ASN A 161 -9.56 -6.19 1.54
N TYR A 162 -8.74 -7.12 2.02
CA TYR A 162 -7.72 -6.81 3.01
C TYR A 162 -6.66 -5.85 2.46
N PHE A 163 -6.11 -6.15 1.27
CA PHE A 163 -5.23 -5.22 0.54
C PHE A 163 -5.94 -3.89 0.30
N LEU A 164 -7.17 -3.93 -0.23
CA LEU A 164 -7.92 -2.72 -0.57
C LEU A 164 -8.20 -1.85 0.65
N GLY A 165 -8.52 -2.44 1.80
CA GLY A 165 -8.82 -1.69 3.02
C GLY A 165 -7.62 -0.90 3.55
N ILE A 166 -6.44 -1.52 3.54
CA ILE A 166 -5.17 -0.88 3.92
C ILE A 166 -4.80 0.17 2.86
N MET A 167 -4.84 -0.22 1.58
CA MET A 167 -4.42 0.62 0.47
C MET A 167 -5.29 1.87 0.33
N ARG A 168 -6.62 1.76 0.52
CA ARG A 168 -7.54 2.91 0.53
C ARG A 168 -7.17 3.93 1.59
N SER A 169 -6.77 3.51 2.78
CA SER A 169 -6.34 4.42 3.85
C SER A 169 -5.09 5.19 3.45
N ILE A 170 -4.05 4.47 2.99
CA ILE A 170 -2.76 5.07 2.63
C ILE A 170 -2.94 6.00 1.42
N TYR A 171 -3.61 5.52 0.38
CA TYR A 171 -3.84 6.28 -0.85
C TYR A 171 -4.73 7.52 -0.61
N SER A 172 -5.77 7.41 0.22
CA SER A 172 -6.59 8.58 0.59
C SER A 172 -5.77 9.64 1.31
N ASN A 173 -4.89 9.24 2.24
CA ASN A 173 -4.01 10.17 2.95
C ASN A 173 -2.98 10.80 2.01
N MET A 174 -2.43 10.03 1.07
CA MET A 174 -1.56 10.54 0.01
C MET A 174 -2.26 11.63 -0.80
N LEU A 175 -3.50 11.37 -1.28
CA LEU A 175 -4.26 12.35 -2.05
C LEU A 175 -4.53 13.64 -1.26
N LEU A 176 -4.84 13.55 0.05
CA LEU A 176 -5.06 14.73 0.90
C LEU A 176 -3.80 15.63 1.04
N GLY A 177 -2.62 15.02 0.96
CA GLY A 177 -1.35 15.73 1.00
C GLY A 177 -0.85 16.23 -0.35
N ILE A 178 -1.50 15.89 -1.47
CA ILE A 178 -1.26 16.50 -2.79
C ILE A 178 -2.11 17.78 -2.89
N LYS A 179 -1.44 18.94 -2.95
CA LYS A 179 -2.09 20.27 -3.01
C LYS A 179 -2.30 20.76 -4.43
N VAL A 180 -1.37 20.43 -5.31
CA VAL A 180 -1.42 20.78 -6.73
C VAL A 180 -1.04 19.56 -7.54
N PHE A 181 -1.84 19.26 -8.57
CA PHE A 181 -1.51 18.26 -9.57
C PHE A 181 -1.94 18.76 -10.94
N ASN A 182 -1.07 18.63 -11.95
CA ASN A 182 -1.44 18.84 -13.34
C ASN A 182 -0.50 18.05 -14.26
N ASP A 183 -1.06 17.39 -15.25
CA ASP A 183 -0.31 16.72 -16.32
C ASP A 183 -1.07 16.74 -17.65
N ASP A 184 -0.63 15.93 -18.60
CA ASP A 184 -1.22 15.80 -19.93
C ASP A 184 -2.56 15.05 -19.98
N PHE A 185 -3.10 14.64 -18.83
CA PHE A 185 -4.42 14.05 -18.65
C PHE A 185 -5.35 14.93 -17.79
N GLY A 186 -4.87 16.07 -17.29
CA GLY A 186 -5.64 17.03 -16.51
C GLY A 186 -5.08 17.26 -15.10
N ASN A 187 -5.91 17.84 -14.24
CA ASN A 187 -5.51 18.33 -12.91
C ASN A 187 -6.12 17.56 -11.73
N THR A 188 -6.90 16.52 -11.99
CA THR A 188 -7.56 15.70 -10.98
C THR A 188 -7.01 14.28 -10.96
N LEU A 189 -6.77 13.75 -9.77
CA LEU A 189 -6.50 12.33 -9.52
C LEU A 189 -7.79 11.65 -9.06
N GLU A 190 -8.02 10.41 -9.47
CA GLU A 190 -9.22 9.67 -9.07
C GLU A 190 -9.10 9.15 -7.63
N ALA A 191 -10.16 9.37 -6.84
CA ALA A 191 -10.31 8.80 -5.51
C ALA A 191 -10.79 7.34 -5.58
N PRO A 192 -10.42 6.48 -4.61
CA PRO A 192 -10.98 5.15 -4.52
C PRO A 192 -12.46 5.22 -4.08
N SER A 193 -13.20 4.14 -4.24
CA SER A 193 -14.58 4.05 -3.73
C SER A 193 -14.63 4.16 -2.20
N SER A 194 -15.81 4.42 -1.65
CA SER A 194 -16.07 4.60 -0.21
C SER A 194 -16.04 3.30 0.60
N GLY A 195 -15.30 2.29 0.14
CA GLY A 195 -15.15 1.02 0.85
C GLY A 195 -14.39 1.17 2.17
N ILE A 196 -14.25 0.03 2.87
CA ILE A 196 -13.57 -0.04 4.16
C ILE A 196 -12.18 0.60 4.11
N LYS A 197 -11.84 1.36 5.15
CA LYS A 197 -10.52 1.93 5.40
C LYS A 197 -9.97 1.35 6.68
N MET A 198 -8.83 0.68 6.57
CA MET A 198 -8.20 -0.02 7.68
C MET A 198 -7.04 0.78 8.23
N LYS A 199 -6.80 0.69 9.54
CA LYS A 199 -5.53 1.15 10.13
C LYS A 199 -4.37 0.35 9.52
N TRP A 200 -3.30 1.02 9.12
CA TRP A 200 -2.27 0.38 8.31
C TRP A 200 -0.90 0.27 8.99
N HIS A 201 -0.61 1.07 10.01
CA HIS A 201 0.73 1.11 10.63
C HIS A 201 1.10 -0.23 11.29
N THR A 202 0.32 -0.64 12.29
CA THR A 202 0.52 -1.89 13.02
C THR A 202 -0.80 -2.63 13.07
N ARG A 203 -0.82 -3.90 12.66
CA ARG A 203 -1.98 -4.78 12.78
C ARG A 203 -1.63 -6.00 13.61
N LEU A 204 -2.42 -6.23 14.64
CA LEU A 204 -2.28 -7.35 15.55
C LEU A 204 -3.27 -8.44 15.15
N VAL A 205 -2.82 -9.68 15.08
CA VAL A 205 -3.61 -10.80 14.57
C VAL A 205 -3.88 -11.75 15.71
N HIS A 206 -5.15 -11.88 16.08
CA HIS A 206 -5.61 -12.88 17.03
C HIS A 206 -5.95 -14.17 16.28
N SER A 207 -5.19 -15.23 16.52
CA SER A 207 -5.47 -16.53 15.92
C SER A 207 -6.61 -17.24 16.64
N ASN A 208 -7.53 -17.80 15.85
CA ASN A 208 -8.66 -18.63 16.23
C ASN A 208 -9.37 -18.17 17.53
N PRO A 209 -9.89 -16.93 17.58
CA PRO A 209 -10.64 -16.47 18.72
C PRO A 209 -11.88 -17.36 18.95
N GLN A 210 -12.31 -17.46 20.20
CA GLN A 210 -13.62 -18.06 20.49
C GLN A 210 -14.68 -17.28 19.71
N HIS A 211 -15.61 -18.01 19.09
CA HIS A 211 -16.68 -17.40 18.31
C HIS A 211 -17.95 -18.25 18.39
N GLN A 212 -19.08 -17.59 18.24
CA GLN A 212 -20.40 -18.22 18.20
C GLN A 212 -21.01 -18.03 16.82
N ILE A 213 -21.77 -19.02 16.36
CA ILE A 213 -22.47 -18.98 15.09
C ILE A 213 -23.96 -19.08 15.38
N SER A 214 -24.69 -18.04 15.02
CA SER A 214 -26.14 -17.95 15.17
C SER A 214 -26.70 -17.12 14.02
N ASP A 215 -27.83 -17.56 13.46
CA ASP A 215 -28.58 -16.83 12.44
C ASP A 215 -27.74 -16.36 11.23
N GLY A 216 -26.81 -17.22 10.75
CA GLY A 216 -25.94 -16.92 9.62
C GLY A 216 -24.90 -15.83 9.89
N ARG A 217 -24.61 -15.54 11.16
CA ARG A 217 -23.57 -14.60 11.60
C ARG A 217 -22.55 -15.30 12.46
N ILE A 218 -21.33 -14.78 12.44
CA ILE A 218 -20.24 -15.18 13.31
C ILE A 218 -19.97 -14.04 14.27
N HIS A 219 -20.17 -14.30 15.56
CA HIS A 219 -19.89 -13.36 16.65
C HIS A 219 -18.55 -13.71 17.27
N ILE A 220 -17.58 -12.79 17.19
CA ILE A 220 -16.24 -13.00 17.69
C ILE A 220 -16.17 -12.60 19.17
N LEU A 221 -15.86 -13.55 20.04
CA LEU A 221 -15.62 -13.34 21.46
C LEU A 221 -14.15 -12.96 21.67
N ALA A 222 -13.80 -11.74 21.28
CA ALA A 222 -12.44 -11.23 21.40
C ALA A 222 -12.12 -10.79 22.84
N PRO A 223 -10.89 -11.01 23.33
CA PRO A 223 -10.46 -10.42 24.60
C PRO A 223 -10.53 -8.89 24.51
N ASN A 224 -11.04 -8.27 25.55
CA ASN A 224 -11.10 -6.81 25.63
C ASN A 224 -9.67 -6.28 25.81
N ARG A 225 -9.08 -5.80 24.71
CA ARG A 225 -7.73 -5.23 24.68
C ARG A 225 -7.83 -3.76 24.31
N GLU A 226 -7.15 -2.93 25.08
CA GLU A 226 -6.92 -1.54 24.72
C GLU A 226 -5.89 -1.48 23.58
N LEU A 227 -6.31 -0.92 22.45
CA LEU A 227 -5.48 -0.74 21.27
C LEU A 227 -4.98 0.71 21.22
N GLN A 228 -3.73 0.90 20.81
CA GLN A 228 -3.25 2.24 20.51
C GLN A 228 -4.01 2.83 19.30
N PRO A 229 -4.09 4.17 19.17
CA PRO A 229 -4.82 4.81 18.07
C PRO A 229 -4.36 4.35 16.68
N TRP A 230 -3.06 4.04 16.51
CA TRP A 230 -2.47 3.57 15.25
C TRP A 230 -2.54 2.04 15.06
N GLU A 231 -2.93 1.27 16.08
CA GLU A 231 -3.03 -0.19 16.02
C GLU A 231 -4.40 -0.64 15.48
N GLY A 232 -4.37 -1.55 14.51
CA GLY A 232 -5.49 -2.36 14.04
C GLY A 232 -5.48 -3.75 14.69
N LEU A 233 -6.64 -4.39 14.74
CA LEU A 233 -6.81 -5.75 15.22
C LEU A 233 -7.49 -6.58 14.13
N ASP A 234 -6.95 -7.76 13.89
CA ASP A 234 -7.44 -8.74 12.93
C ASP A 234 -7.75 -10.05 13.64
N PHE A 235 -8.72 -10.77 13.11
CA PHE A 235 -9.14 -12.08 13.59
C PHE A 235 -8.89 -13.11 12.50
N HIS A 236 -8.04 -14.09 12.79
CA HIS A 236 -7.82 -15.22 11.91
C HIS A 236 -8.71 -16.38 12.34
N ILE A 237 -9.61 -16.83 11.46
CA ILE A 237 -10.51 -17.96 11.71
C ILE A 237 -10.26 -19.01 10.62
N ALA A 238 -9.96 -20.24 11.03
CA ALA A 238 -9.88 -21.39 10.14
C ALA A 238 -11.17 -22.20 10.24
N ARG A 239 -11.89 -22.38 9.13
CA ARG A 239 -13.18 -23.09 9.11
C ARG A 239 -13.39 -23.81 7.78
N ASN A 240 -13.80 -25.08 7.84
CA ASN A 240 -14.11 -25.91 6.67
C ASN A 240 -12.97 -25.99 5.63
N GLY A 241 -11.71 -25.92 6.08
CA GLY A 241 -10.54 -25.91 5.21
C GLY A 241 -10.19 -24.55 4.60
N ASP A 242 -11.00 -23.52 4.88
CA ASP A 242 -10.73 -22.15 4.47
C ASP A 242 -10.13 -21.32 5.63
N ASP A 243 -9.21 -20.42 5.27
CA ASP A 243 -8.65 -19.42 6.17
C ASP A 243 -9.27 -18.05 5.90
N PHE A 244 -9.75 -17.41 6.95
CA PHE A 244 -10.31 -16.07 6.91
C PHE A 244 -9.49 -15.11 7.76
N LEU A 245 -9.28 -13.89 7.26
CA LEU A 245 -8.62 -12.82 7.99
C LEU A 245 -9.54 -11.61 8.02
N ILE A 246 -10.12 -11.36 9.18
CA ILE A 246 -11.20 -10.39 9.34
C ILE A 246 -10.66 -9.21 10.13
N PRO A 247 -10.53 -8.02 9.54
CA PRO A 247 -10.16 -6.84 10.31
C PRO A 247 -11.33 -6.40 11.18
N ARG A 248 -11.03 -5.87 12.36
CA ARG A 248 -12.05 -5.34 13.27
C ARG A 248 -12.92 -4.29 12.60
N GLU A 249 -12.37 -3.51 11.69
CA GLU A 249 -13.09 -2.49 10.91
C GLU A 249 -14.18 -3.07 9.98
N ALA A 250 -14.17 -4.38 9.70
CA ALA A 250 -15.19 -5.05 8.91
C ALA A 250 -16.33 -5.64 9.76
N LEU A 251 -16.18 -5.63 11.09
CA LEU A 251 -17.19 -6.14 12.00
C LEU A 251 -18.21 -5.06 12.35
N ASN A 252 -19.40 -5.51 12.74
CA ASN A 252 -20.39 -4.65 13.39
C ASN A 252 -19.93 -4.29 14.81
N GLU A 253 -20.65 -3.38 15.47
CA GLU A 253 -20.33 -2.92 16.83
C GLU A 253 -20.28 -4.07 17.86
N ASP A 254 -21.09 -5.12 17.65
CA ASP A 254 -21.16 -6.33 18.47
C ASP A 254 -20.11 -7.39 18.09
N LEU A 255 -19.10 -7.01 17.28
CA LEU A 255 -18.07 -7.90 16.74
C LEU A 255 -18.63 -9.06 15.89
N SER A 256 -19.79 -8.85 15.26
CA SER A 256 -20.37 -9.82 14.33
C SER A 256 -20.04 -9.52 12.87
N ILE A 257 -20.02 -10.58 12.05
CA ILE A 257 -19.98 -10.50 10.59
C ILE A 257 -20.94 -11.54 10.01
N SER A 258 -21.59 -11.23 8.88
CA SER A 258 -22.42 -12.22 8.19
C SER A 258 -21.54 -13.29 7.52
N GLU A 259 -21.98 -14.54 7.51
CA GLU A 259 -21.25 -15.63 6.87
C GLU A 259 -21.07 -15.40 5.36
N LEU A 260 -22.06 -14.78 4.71
CA LEU A 260 -21.98 -14.38 3.31
C LEU A 260 -20.85 -13.36 3.07
N ASP A 261 -20.76 -12.33 3.90
CA ASP A 261 -19.70 -11.32 3.81
C ASP A 261 -18.31 -11.93 4.09
N LEU A 262 -18.22 -12.79 5.11
CA LEU A 262 -16.99 -13.52 5.42
C LEU A 262 -16.46 -14.29 4.20
N ILE A 263 -17.32 -15.09 3.56
CA ILE A 263 -16.96 -15.95 2.43
C ILE A 263 -16.59 -15.11 1.20
N ASN A 264 -17.36 -14.07 0.90
CA ASN A 264 -17.18 -13.29 -0.32
C ASN A 264 -15.99 -12.33 -0.24
N ASN A 265 -15.68 -11.81 0.96
CA ASN A 265 -14.81 -10.65 1.09
C ASN A 265 -13.54 -10.89 1.91
N TRP A 266 -13.53 -11.90 2.78
CA TRP A 266 -12.46 -12.07 3.79
C TRP A 266 -11.81 -13.45 3.74
N LYS A 267 -12.17 -14.27 2.75
CA LYS A 267 -11.40 -15.45 2.39
C LYS A 267 -10.00 -15.03 1.98
N ARG A 268 -9.00 -15.72 2.49
CA ARG A 268 -7.61 -15.34 2.30
C ARG A 268 -7.13 -15.59 0.87
N GLU A 269 -6.64 -14.54 0.24
CA GLU A 269 -5.90 -14.58 -1.03
C GLU A 269 -4.43 -14.22 -0.78
N GLY A 270 -3.51 -15.20 -0.86
CA GLY A 270 -2.06 -14.96 -0.75
C GLY A 270 -1.38 -15.47 0.53
N HIS A 271 -0.11 -15.10 0.70
CA HIS A 271 0.75 -15.60 1.77
C HIS A 271 0.83 -14.59 2.93
N PHE A 272 0.38 -15.00 4.12
CA PHE A 272 0.65 -14.28 5.36
C PHE A 272 2.17 -14.23 5.60
N PRO A 273 2.68 -13.22 6.33
CA PRO A 273 3.92 -13.39 7.09
C PRO A 273 3.89 -14.75 7.77
N ARG A 274 4.87 -15.62 7.46
CA ARG A 274 4.90 -16.97 8.03
C ARG A 274 4.81 -16.86 9.56
N LEU A 275 3.98 -17.73 10.16
CA LEU A 275 4.03 -17.97 11.60
C LEU A 275 5.49 -18.31 11.95
N LYS A 276 6.20 -17.37 12.56
CA LYS A 276 7.39 -17.74 13.33
C LYS A 276 6.83 -18.33 14.60
N HIS A 277 6.71 -19.66 14.64
CA HIS A 277 6.55 -20.35 15.91
C HIS A 277 7.70 -19.88 16.82
N PRO A 278 7.41 -19.55 18.09
CA PRO A 278 8.44 -19.17 19.05
C PRO A 278 9.53 -20.24 19.17
#